data_AF-A0A9P1ENU9-F1
#
_entry.id   AF-A0A9P1ENU9-F1
#
_cell.length_a   1.000
_cell.length_b   1.000
_cell.length_c   1.000
_cell.angle_alpha   90.00
_cell.angle_beta   90.00
_cell.angle_gamma   90.00
#
_symmetry.space_group_name_H-M   'P 1'
#
loop_
_entity.id
_entity.type
_entity.pdbx_description
1 polymer ?
#
loop_
_entity_poly.entity_id
_entity_poly.type
_entity_poly.pdbx_seq_one_letter_code
_entity_poly.pdbx_strand_id
1 'polypeptide(L)'
;MSNPTAAAITHVLHNKEEFPLVRGLEDILVLSLGTGQLLEGCSLPYEQVKEWKGNEWARISGDCSADLVDHAVAMAFGQSRSSNYVRIQANGSSVGGGVCLDTDPGPNNVRKLVRIADEMLVQKNVESVLFGGKRMGESNSQKLDWLAGELVEEQQRRRISGLSPIVSIKKAAPPTNSNSS
;
A
#
# COMPACT_ATOMS: atom_id res chain seq x y z
N MET A 1 11.18 3.78 -5.56
CA MET A 1 9.86 4.34 -5.18
C MET A 1 9.38 3.61 -3.95
N SER A 2 9.22 4.30 -2.81
CA SER A 2 8.82 3.65 -1.55
C SER A 2 7.30 3.44 -1.45
N ASN A 3 6.51 4.16 -2.24
CA ASN A 3 5.08 3.94 -2.40
C ASN A 3 4.71 3.94 -3.90
N PRO A 4 4.45 2.77 -4.51
CA PRO A 4 4.12 2.67 -5.94
C PRO A 4 2.64 2.97 -6.25
N THR A 5 1.82 3.32 -5.27
CA THR A 5 0.35 3.44 -5.42
C THR A 5 -0.05 4.41 -6.53
N ALA A 6 0.52 5.62 -6.56
CA ALA A 6 0.21 6.60 -7.61
C ALA A 6 0.59 6.11 -9.02
N ALA A 7 1.71 5.41 -9.14
CA ALA A 7 2.12 4.82 -10.42
C ALA A 7 1.17 3.69 -10.85
N ALA A 8 0.73 2.84 -9.93
CA ALA A 8 -0.24 1.78 -10.21
C ALA A 8 -1.58 2.35 -10.69
N ILE A 9 -2.12 3.36 -9.99
CA ILE A 9 -3.35 4.05 -10.39
C ILE A 9 -3.18 4.68 -11.78
N THR A 10 -2.07 5.36 -12.01
CA THR A 10 -1.78 6.01 -13.30
C THR A 10 -1.73 4.98 -14.42
N HIS A 11 -1.08 3.83 -14.19
CA HIS A 11 -1.03 2.74 -15.16
C HIS A 11 -2.43 2.21 -15.50
N VAL A 12 -3.26 1.93 -14.49
CA VAL A 12 -4.64 1.46 -14.70
C VAL A 12 -5.48 2.49 -15.46
N LEU A 13 -5.34 3.77 -15.15
CA LEU A 13 -6.10 4.82 -15.83
C LEU A 13 -5.68 5.03 -17.28
N HIS A 14 -4.40 4.89 -17.61
CA HIS A 14 -3.87 5.15 -18.96
C HIS A 14 -3.86 3.91 -19.85
N ASN A 15 -3.73 2.71 -19.29
CA ASN A 15 -3.73 1.47 -20.07
C ASN A 15 -5.16 1.00 -20.35
N LYS A 16 -5.81 1.64 -21.32
CA LYS A 16 -7.19 1.28 -21.74
C LYS A 16 -7.28 -0.06 -22.48
N GLU A 17 -6.15 -0.59 -22.96
CA GLU A 17 -6.12 -1.93 -23.57
C GLU A 17 -6.37 -3.00 -22.50
N GLU A 18 -5.72 -2.88 -21.33
CA GLU A 18 -5.89 -3.80 -20.21
C GLU A 18 -7.01 -3.39 -19.24
N PHE A 19 -7.42 -2.13 -19.23
CA PHE A 19 -8.44 -1.62 -18.31
C PHE A 19 -9.48 -0.75 -19.04
N PRO A 20 -10.27 -1.33 -19.96
CA PRO A 20 -11.24 -0.58 -20.78
C PRO A 20 -12.43 -0.03 -19.96
N LEU A 21 -12.75 -0.68 -18.83
CA LEU A 21 -13.91 -0.34 -17.99
C LEU A 21 -13.64 0.78 -16.99
N VAL A 22 -12.37 1.10 -16.72
CA VAL A 22 -12.01 2.11 -15.72
C VAL A 22 -12.06 3.49 -16.36
N ARG A 23 -12.96 4.36 -15.92
CA ARG A 23 -13.07 5.74 -16.44
C ARG A 23 -12.42 6.77 -15.53
N GLY A 24 -12.50 6.55 -14.22
CA GLY A 24 -11.93 7.42 -13.21
C GLY A 24 -11.57 6.65 -11.93
N LEU A 25 -11.34 7.38 -10.84
CA LEU A 25 -10.96 6.81 -9.54
C LEU A 25 -12.13 6.11 -8.84
N GLU A 26 -13.36 6.52 -9.17
CA GLU A 26 -14.61 5.94 -8.69
C GLU A 26 -14.79 4.47 -9.07
N ASP A 27 -14.18 4.04 -10.18
CA ASP A 27 -14.24 2.66 -10.69
C ASP A 27 -13.09 1.79 -10.15
N ILE A 28 -12.22 2.32 -9.27
CA ILE A 28 -11.02 1.63 -8.76
C ILE A 28 -11.11 1.48 -7.24
N LEU A 29 -10.87 0.25 -6.77
CA LEU A 29 -10.64 -0.07 -5.36
C LEU A 29 -9.14 -0.32 -5.15
N VAL A 30 -8.51 0.40 -4.23
CA VAL A 30 -7.06 0.38 -4.02
C VAL A 30 -6.73 0.04 -2.56
N LEU A 31 -6.01 -1.07 -2.38
CA LEU A 31 -5.36 -1.43 -1.12
C LEU A 31 -3.86 -1.16 -1.24
N SER A 32 -3.34 -0.31 -0.35
CA SER A 32 -1.92 0.02 -0.28
C SER A 32 -1.35 -0.48 1.05
N LEU A 33 -0.32 -1.32 0.98
CA LEU A 33 0.33 -1.92 2.15
C LEU A 33 1.74 -1.34 2.30
N GLY A 34 2.03 -0.75 3.45
CA GLY A 34 3.34 -0.21 3.80
C GLY A 34 4.03 -1.07 4.86
N THR A 35 5.35 -1.26 4.72
CA THR A 35 6.20 -2.04 5.65
C THR A 35 6.52 -1.31 6.96
N GLY A 36 5.74 -0.29 7.28
CA GLY A 36 5.86 0.48 8.51
C GLY A 36 6.81 1.67 8.45
N GLN A 37 6.68 2.55 9.43
CA GLN A 37 7.38 3.82 9.49
C GLN A 37 8.29 3.93 10.71
N LEU A 38 9.52 4.38 10.49
CA LEU A 38 10.52 4.58 11.54
C LEU A 38 10.18 5.77 12.47
N LEU A 39 9.43 6.74 11.96
CA LEU A 39 9.41 8.10 12.50
C LEU A 39 8.23 8.42 13.43
N GLU A 40 7.15 7.64 13.43
CA GLU A 40 5.99 7.97 14.27
C GLU A 40 6.27 7.53 15.72
N GLY A 41 6.89 8.41 16.51
CA GLY A 41 7.17 8.24 17.94
C GLY A 41 8.64 8.15 18.34
N CYS A 42 9.57 8.02 17.39
CA CYS A 42 11.00 8.11 17.70
C CYS A 42 11.42 9.59 17.75
N SER A 43 11.53 10.16 18.96
CA SER A 43 12.37 11.33 19.16
C SER A 43 13.80 10.87 18.91
N LEU A 44 14.27 11.04 17.67
CA LEU A 44 15.64 10.69 17.29
C LEU A 44 16.57 11.72 17.96
N PRO A 45 17.35 11.33 18.97
CA PRO A 45 18.23 12.26 19.63
C PRO A 45 19.28 12.74 18.64
N TYR A 46 19.63 14.03 18.70
CA TYR A 46 20.59 14.66 17.80
C TYR A 46 21.91 13.88 17.67
N GLU A 47 22.37 13.26 18.75
CA GLU A 47 23.58 12.43 18.77
C GLU A 47 23.51 11.20 17.84
N GLN A 48 22.33 10.58 17.67
CA GLN A 48 22.15 9.47 16.72
C GLN A 48 22.14 9.95 15.26
N VAL A 49 21.47 11.09 15.01
CA VAL A 49 21.34 11.67 13.67
C VAL A 49 22.69 12.19 13.15
N LYS A 50 23.56 12.64 14.05
CA LYS A 50 24.90 13.14 13.70
C LYS A 50 25.81 12.07 13.09
N GLU A 51 25.62 10.80 13.45
CA GLU A 51 26.40 9.68 12.93
C GLU A 51 25.80 9.05 11.66
N TRP A 52 24.66 9.58 11.19
CA TRP A 52 23.95 8.96 10.08
C TRP A 52 24.71 9.00 8.76
N LYS A 53 24.69 7.85 8.09
CA LYS A 53 25.28 7.68 6.77
C LYS A 53 24.23 7.93 5.67
N GLY A 54 24.69 8.10 4.43
CA GLY A 54 23.82 8.45 3.30
C GLY A 54 22.65 7.48 3.05
N ASN A 55 22.80 6.21 3.42
CA ASN A 55 21.73 5.21 3.36
C ASN A 55 20.60 5.48 4.37
N GLU A 56 20.90 5.99 5.56
CA GLU A 56 19.89 6.31 6.58
C GLU A 56 19.10 7.56 6.18
N TRP A 57 19.77 8.57 5.64
CA TRP A 57 19.12 9.74 5.04
C TRP A 57 18.25 9.38 3.83
N ALA A 58 18.73 8.48 2.97
CA ALA A 58 17.96 8.03 1.82
C ALA A 58 16.69 7.27 2.23
N ARG A 59 16.73 6.49 3.32
CA ARG A 59 15.54 5.80 3.86
C ARG A 59 14.48 6.77 4.29
N ILE A 60 14.84 7.82 5.03
CA ILE A 60 13.89 8.84 5.49
C ILE A 60 13.30 9.61 4.33
N SER A 61 14.12 10.01 3.37
CA SER A 61 13.62 10.64 2.15
C SER A 61 12.62 9.73 1.42
N GLY A 62 12.88 8.41 1.41
CA GLY A 62 11.96 7.39 0.94
C GLY A 62 10.64 7.36 1.70
N ASP A 63 10.68 7.30 3.03
CA ASP A 63 9.49 7.25 3.89
C ASP A 63 8.65 8.53 3.75
N CYS A 64 9.28 9.71 3.75
CA CYS A 64 8.60 10.98 3.51
C CYS A 64 7.96 11.04 2.11
N SER A 65 8.62 10.49 1.09
CA SER A 65 8.03 10.40 -0.25
C SER A 65 6.81 9.48 -0.27
N ALA A 66 6.82 8.41 0.51
CA ALA A 66 5.69 7.48 0.63
C ALA A 66 4.47 8.16 1.28
N ASP A 67 4.70 8.99 2.29
CA ASP A 67 3.67 9.79 2.96
C ASP A 67 3.03 10.83 2.06
N LEU A 68 3.85 11.55 1.29
CA LEU A 68 3.33 12.55 0.37
C LEU A 68 2.44 11.91 -0.70
N VAL A 69 2.85 10.74 -1.20
CA VAL A 69 2.04 9.95 -2.14
C VAL A 69 0.74 9.47 -1.48
N ASP A 70 0.82 8.94 -0.26
CA ASP A 70 -0.36 8.46 0.47
C ASP A 70 -1.36 9.59 0.70
N HIS A 71 -0.88 10.74 1.16
CA HIS A 71 -1.72 11.91 1.39
C HIS A 71 -2.33 12.44 0.09
N ALA A 72 -1.56 12.53 -0.99
CA ALA A 72 -2.08 12.97 -2.29
C ALA A 72 -3.15 12.02 -2.85
N VAL A 73 -2.94 10.70 -2.73
CA VAL A 73 -3.91 9.69 -3.16
C VAL A 73 -5.16 9.74 -2.28
N ALA A 74 -5.00 9.77 -0.96
CA ALA A 74 -6.12 9.91 -0.03
C ALA A 74 -6.94 11.18 -0.30
N MET A 75 -6.29 12.29 -0.65
CA MET A 75 -6.98 13.51 -1.06
C MET A 75 -7.76 13.34 -2.37
N ALA A 76 -7.18 12.67 -3.37
CA ALA A 76 -7.85 12.42 -4.64
C ALA A 76 -9.11 11.55 -4.48
N PHE A 77 -9.06 10.51 -3.63
CA PHE A 77 -10.21 9.68 -3.29
C PHE A 77 -11.21 10.38 -2.35
N GLY A 78 -10.72 11.26 -1.47
CA GLY A 78 -11.56 12.06 -0.56
C GLY A 78 -12.41 13.10 -1.29
N GLN A 79 -11.87 13.75 -2.33
CA GLN A 79 -12.63 14.67 -3.19
C GLN A 79 -13.73 13.95 -3.98
N SER A 80 -13.53 12.67 -4.32
CA SER A 80 -14.55 11.84 -4.97
C SER A 80 -15.53 11.17 -4.00
N ARG A 81 -15.49 11.51 -2.69
CA ARG A 81 -16.35 10.94 -1.63
C ARG A 81 -16.33 9.41 -1.56
N SER A 82 -15.25 8.79 -2.00
CA SER A 82 -15.15 7.33 -2.09
C SER A 82 -14.24 6.77 -0.99
N SER A 83 -14.71 5.77 -0.26
CA SER A 83 -13.92 4.98 0.70
C SER A 83 -13.04 3.94 -0.01
N ASN A 84 -12.76 4.14 -1.30
CA ASN A 84 -12.16 3.15 -2.19
C ASN A 84 -10.63 3.08 -2.07
N TYR A 85 -10.02 3.86 -1.17
CA TYR A 85 -8.60 3.81 -0.86
C TYR A 85 -8.37 3.39 0.59
N VAL A 86 -7.73 2.24 0.77
CA VAL A 86 -7.33 1.73 2.07
C VAL A 86 -5.81 1.65 2.13
N ARG A 87 -5.20 2.45 3.01
CA ARG A 87 -3.78 2.35 3.36
C ARG A 87 -3.64 1.66 4.71
N ILE A 88 -2.80 0.63 4.75
CA ILE A 88 -2.38 -0.02 6.00
C ILE A 88 -0.87 0.10 6.08
N GLN A 89 -0.41 0.70 7.17
CA GLN A 89 0.99 0.94 7.42
C GLN A 89 1.28 0.71 8.90
N ALA A 90 2.35 -0.02 9.19
CA ALA A 90 2.73 -0.31 10.57
C ALA A 90 3.33 0.92 11.24
N ASN A 91 2.71 1.40 12.32
CA ASN A 91 3.31 2.43 13.15
C ASN A 91 4.28 1.78 14.13
N GLY A 92 5.57 2.06 13.97
CA GLY A 92 6.65 1.43 14.75
C GLY A 92 6.71 1.81 16.23
N SER A 93 5.73 2.55 16.76
CA SER A 93 5.75 3.07 18.13
C SER A 93 5.49 1.99 19.21
N SER A 94 4.79 0.90 18.89
CA SER A 94 4.40 -0.11 19.90
C SER A 94 5.50 -1.12 20.23
N VAL A 95 6.48 -1.30 19.35
CA VAL A 95 7.55 -2.29 19.53
C VAL A 95 8.87 -1.62 19.22
N GLY A 96 9.64 -1.28 20.27
CA GLY A 96 10.96 -0.63 20.20
C GLY A 96 12.02 -1.43 19.44
N GLY A 97 11.85 -1.58 18.14
CA GLY A 97 12.72 -2.26 17.19
C GLY A 97 13.09 -1.29 16.08
N GLY A 98 14.01 -0.38 16.38
CA GLY A 98 14.56 0.54 15.40
C GLY A 98 15.32 -0.17 14.28
N VAL A 99 15.25 0.44 13.09
CA VAL A 99 16.19 0.43 11.95
C VAL A 99 16.51 -0.93 11.28
N CYS A 100 16.38 -2.07 11.95
CA CYS A 100 17.01 -3.34 11.59
C CYS A 100 16.05 -4.54 11.49
N LEU A 101 14.74 -4.32 11.33
CA LEU A 101 13.79 -5.43 11.11
C LEU A 101 13.82 -5.94 9.66
N ASP A 102 14.19 -5.09 8.68
CA ASP A 102 14.19 -5.46 7.26
C ASP A 102 15.46 -6.19 6.79
N THR A 103 16.46 -6.33 7.67
CA THR A 103 17.80 -6.80 7.28
C THR A 103 18.16 -8.17 7.88
N ASP A 104 17.37 -8.66 8.84
CA ASP A 104 17.57 -9.98 9.46
C ASP A 104 16.46 -10.96 9.04
N PRO A 105 16.74 -11.94 8.15
CA PRO A 105 15.78 -12.97 7.79
C PRO A 105 15.62 -14.07 8.87
N GLY A 106 16.23 -13.91 10.04
CA GLY A 106 16.22 -14.90 11.12
C GLY A 106 14.79 -15.24 11.60
N PRO A 107 14.54 -16.52 11.98
CA PRO A 107 13.20 -16.99 12.34
C PRO A 107 12.62 -16.28 13.57
N ASN A 108 13.46 -15.74 14.44
CA ASN A 108 13.04 -14.94 15.58
C ASN A 108 12.56 -13.54 15.16
N ASN A 109 13.18 -12.95 14.15
CA ASN A 109 12.77 -11.67 13.59
C ASN A 109 11.45 -11.82 12.81
N VAL A 110 11.33 -12.88 12.00
CA VAL A 110 10.07 -13.19 11.29
C VAL A 110 8.91 -13.35 12.27
N ARG A 111 9.08 -14.06 13.39
CA ARG A 111 8.04 -14.17 14.43
C ARG A 111 7.67 -12.83 15.06
N LYS A 112 8.65 -11.94 15.27
CA LYS A 112 8.38 -10.58 15.75
C LYS A 112 7.60 -9.77 14.72
N LEU A 113 7.98 -9.85 13.44
CA LEU A 113 7.28 -9.18 12.34
C LEU A 113 5.83 -9.65 12.18
N VAL A 114 5.58 -10.97 12.31
CA VAL A 114 4.23 -11.52 12.32
C VAL A 114 3.41 -10.97 13.48
N ARG A 115 3.99 -10.91 14.69
CA ARG A 115 3.30 -10.32 15.85
C ARG A 115 2.99 -8.83 15.65
N ILE A 116 3.92 -8.09 15.05
CA ILE A 116 3.71 -6.67 14.70
C ILE A 116 2.57 -6.54 13.68
N ALA A 117 2.49 -7.43 12.70
CA ALA A 117 1.38 -7.46 11.75
C ALA A 117 0.04 -7.79 12.43
N ASP A 118 0.02 -8.73 13.38
CA ASP A 118 -1.19 -9.04 14.16
C ASP A 118 -1.64 -7.84 15.00
N GLU A 119 -0.71 -7.17 15.68
CA GLU A 119 -0.98 -5.92 16.42
C GLU A 119 -1.52 -4.83 15.48
N MET A 120 -0.96 -4.71 14.27
CA MET A 120 -1.39 -3.75 13.25
C MET A 120 -2.83 -4.00 12.77
N LEU A 121 -3.31 -5.24 12.72
CA LEU A 121 -4.69 -5.53 12.32
C LEU A 121 -5.72 -5.00 13.33
N VAL A 122 -5.35 -4.99 14.62
CA VAL A 122 -6.22 -4.52 15.72
C VAL A 122 -6.20 -3.00 15.86
N GLN A 123 -5.14 -2.34 15.39
CA GLN A 123 -5.03 -0.89 15.42
C GLN A 123 -6.15 -0.20 14.62
N LYS A 124 -6.61 0.94 15.13
CA LYS A 124 -7.58 1.79 14.42
C LYS A 124 -6.91 2.41 13.20
N ASN A 125 -7.59 2.33 12.06
CA ASN A 125 -7.11 2.96 10.85
C ASN A 125 -7.16 4.48 11.00
N VAL A 126 -6.09 5.14 10.57
CA VAL A 126 -5.98 6.60 10.53
C VAL A 126 -6.27 7.05 9.12
N GLU A 127 -7.45 7.65 8.92
CA GLU A 127 -7.78 8.30 7.65
C GLU A 127 -7.42 9.78 7.71
N SER A 128 -6.68 10.28 6.72
CA SER A 128 -6.56 11.72 6.51
C SER A 128 -7.79 12.22 5.76
N VAL A 129 -8.63 13.02 6.43
CA VAL A 129 -9.77 13.69 5.79
C VAL A 129 -9.39 15.12 5.42
N LEU A 130 -9.62 15.48 4.16
CA LEU A 130 -9.43 16.84 3.65
C LEU A 130 -10.16 17.86 4.54
N PHE A 131 -9.41 18.81 5.10
CA PHE A 131 -9.89 19.85 6.02
C PHE A 131 -10.52 19.35 7.34
N GLY A 132 -10.42 18.06 7.67
CA GLY A 132 -11.05 17.44 8.85
C GLY A 132 -10.08 16.84 9.89
N GLY A 133 -8.77 16.89 9.64
CA GLY A 133 -7.76 16.25 10.49
C GLY A 133 -7.64 14.73 10.29
N LYS A 134 -6.88 14.07 11.17
CA LYS A 134 -6.77 12.60 11.24
C LYS A 134 -8.01 12.04 11.94
N ARG A 135 -8.81 11.21 11.27
CA ARG A 135 -9.93 10.47 11.91
C ARG A 135 -9.46 9.08 12.30
N MET A 136 -9.63 8.71 13.58
CA MET A 136 -9.50 7.32 14.02
C MET A 136 -10.86 6.63 13.93
N GLY A 137 -11.01 5.75 12.94
CA GLY A 137 -12.26 5.06 12.66
C GLY A 137 -12.23 3.59 13.09
N GLU A 138 -12.66 2.74 12.15
CA GLU A 138 -12.67 1.27 12.23
C GLU A 138 -11.26 0.67 12.36
N SER A 139 -11.17 -0.58 12.82
CA SER A 139 -9.88 -1.28 12.86
C SER A 139 -9.40 -1.62 11.45
N ASN A 140 -8.09 -1.81 11.30
CA ASN A 140 -7.52 -2.26 10.03
C ASN A 140 -8.12 -3.60 9.59
N SER A 141 -8.41 -4.51 10.52
CA SER A 141 -9.11 -5.77 10.23
C SER A 141 -10.51 -5.55 9.65
N GLN A 142 -11.31 -4.66 10.24
CA GLN A 142 -12.67 -4.36 9.77
C GLN A 142 -12.66 -3.78 8.35
N LYS A 143 -11.70 -2.90 8.06
CA LYS A 143 -11.53 -2.36 6.70
C LYS A 143 -11.13 -3.42 5.69
N LEU A 144 -10.27 -4.35 6.08
CA LEU A 144 -9.89 -5.48 5.22
C LEU A 144 -11.09 -6.40 4.97
N ASP A 145 -11.91 -6.65 5.99
CA ASP A 145 -13.13 -7.44 5.86
C ASP A 145 -14.13 -6.76 4.91
N TRP A 146 -14.34 -5.45 5.05
CA TRP A 146 -15.16 -4.68 4.12
C TRP A 146 -14.62 -4.75 2.68
N LEU A 147 -13.31 -4.53 2.51
CA LEU A 147 -12.66 -4.58 1.20
C LEU A 147 -12.76 -5.97 0.57
N ALA A 148 -12.64 -7.04 1.37
CA ALA A 148 -12.85 -8.41 0.92
C ALA A 148 -14.30 -8.64 0.47
N GLY A 149 -15.28 -8.07 1.18
CA GLY A 149 -16.69 -8.07 0.78
C GLY A 149 -16.90 -7.46 -0.61
N GLU A 150 -16.39 -6.24 -0.83
CA GLU A 150 -16.46 -5.54 -2.11
C GLU A 150 -15.84 -6.36 -3.26
N LEU A 151 -14.69 -7.00 -3.01
CA LEU A 151 -14.03 -7.87 -4.00
C LEU A 151 -14.88 -9.10 -4.35
N VAL A 152 -15.52 -9.71 -3.36
CA VAL A 152 -16.40 -10.87 -3.57
C VAL A 152 -17.64 -10.46 -4.36
N GLU A 153 -18.27 -9.36 -4.00
CA GLU A 153 -19.44 -8.83 -4.71
C GLU A 153 -19.10 -8.48 -6.16
N GLU A 154 -17.95 -7.84 -6.38
CA GLU A 154 -17.48 -7.50 -7.72
C GLU A 154 -17.22 -8.75 -8.57
N GLN A 155 -16.56 -9.76 -7.98
CA GLN A 155 -16.35 -11.04 -8.65
C GLN A 155 -17.67 -11.75 -8.98
N GLN A 156 -18.66 -11.67 -8.08
CA GLN A 156 -19.99 -12.24 -8.29
C GLN A 156 -20.74 -11.49 -9.41
N ARG A 157 -20.71 -10.15 -9.41
CA ARG A 157 -21.28 -9.32 -10.49
C ARG A 157 -20.71 -9.70 -11.85
N ARG A 158 -19.40 -9.93 -11.95
CA ARG A 158 -18.75 -10.34 -13.20
C ARG A 158 -19.19 -11.72 -13.67
N ARG A 159 -19.28 -12.68 -12.74
CA ARG A 159 -19.79 -14.02 -13.03
C ARG A 159 -21.22 -13.99 -13.56
N ILE A 160 -22.08 -13.16 -12.98
CA ILE A 160 -23.50 -13.06 -13.36
C ILE A 160 -23.68 -12.28 -14.68
N SER A 161 -22.92 -11.21 -14.88
CA SER A 161 -23.01 -10.34 -16.07
C SER A 161 -22.26 -10.87 -17.29
N GLY A 162 -21.49 -11.96 -17.15
CA GLY A 162 -20.68 -12.50 -18.24
C GLY A 162 -19.54 -11.57 -18.68
N LEU A 163 -19.16 -10.61 -17.84
CA LEU A 163 -18.04 -9.70 -18.12
C LEU A 163 -16.73 -10.50 -18.16
N SER A 164 -16.07 -10.47 -19.33
CA SER A 164 -14.73 -11.05 -19.53
C SER A 164 -13.71 -10.49 -18.53
N PRO A 165 -12.65 -11.25 -18.19
CA PRO A 165 -11.60 -10.75 -17.30
C PRO A 165 -11.02 -9.45 -17.83
N ILE A 166 -10.97 -8.42 -16.96
CA ILE A 166 -10.52 -7.07 -17.32
C ILE A 166 -9.09 -7.13 -17.88
N VAL A 167 -8.22 -7.92 -17.26
CA VAL A 167 -6.82 -8.03 -17.68
C VAL A 167 -6.63 -9.27 -18.54
N SER A 168 -6.38 -9.07 -19.82
CA SER A 168 -5.77 -10.09 -20.67
C SER A 168 -4.28 -10.14 -20.35
N ILE A 169 -3.85 -11.03 -19.45
CA ILE A 169 -2.42 -11.22 -19.18
C ILE A 169 -1.77 -11.63 -20.50
N LYS A 170 -0.96 -10.73 -21.07
CA LYS A 170 -0.22 -11.00 -22.31
C LYS A 170 0.70 -12.19 -22.05
N LYS A 171 0.31 -13.37 -22.58
CA LYS A 171 1.13 -14.58 -22.49
C LYS A 171 2.49 -14.26 -23.13
N ALA A 172 3.57 -14.40 -22.37
CA ALA A 172 4.92 -14.23 -22.92
C ALA A 172 5.09 -15.21 -24.09
N ALA A 173 5.54 -14.68 -25.23
CA ALA A 173 5.82 -15.51 -26.41
C ALA A 173 6.87 -16.57 -26.03
N PRO A 174 6.68 -17.85 -26.42
CA PRO A 174 7.69 -18.87 -26.19
C PRO A 174 9.00 -18.46 -26.90
N PRO A 175 10.16 -18.75 -26.32
CA PRO A 175 11.44 -18.41 -26.93
C PRO A 175 11.56 -19.10 -28.28
N THR A 176 11.79 -18.31 -29.33
CA THR A 176 12.16 -18.82 -30.66
C THR A 176 13.54 -19.47 -30.57
N ASN A 177 13.57 -20.80 -30.49
CA ASN A 177 14.78 -21.57 -30.74
C ASN A 177 15.17 -21.44 -32.21
N SER A 178 15.99 -20.45 -32.54
CA SER A 178 16.68 -20.39 -33.83
C SER A 178 17.90 -21.31 -33.80
N ASN A 179 17.69 -22.61 -34.04
CA ASN A 179 18.77 -23.48 -34.50
C ASN A 179 18.89 -23.30 -36.02
N SER A 180 19.81 -22.44 -36.46
CA SER A 180 20.26 -22.41 -37.86
C SER A 180 21.36 -23.44 -38.05
N SER A 181 21.08 -24.47 -38.86
CA SER A 181 22.08 -25.31 -39.53
C SER A 181 22.64 -24.59 -40.76
#